data_AF-A0A8B9QTB4-F1
#
_entry.id   AF-A0A8B9QTB4-F1
#
_cell.length_a   1.000
_cell.length_b   1.000
_cell.length_c   1.000
_cell.angle_alpha   90.00
_cell.angle_beta   90.00
_cell.angle_gamma   90.00
#
_symmetry.space_group_name_H-M   'P 1'
#
loop_
_entity.id
_entity.type
_entity.pdbx_description
1 polymer ?
#
loop_
_entity_poly.entity_id
_entity_poly.type
_entity_poly.pdbx_seq_one_letter_code
_entity_poly.pdbx_strand_id
1 'polypeptide(L)'
;ILSLKLLLLIITIIIIIITTTTTTTIIIIIIIIIIIIIIIIIIIIIIIQSPKRVSIPFSPAARGLSDSQQCRHDHGHCRRLCFHMERWAGSCSNGRLRCCR
;
A
#
# COMPACT_ATOMS: atom_id res chain seq x y z
N ILE A 1 22.33 -4.32 62.58
CA ILE A 1 22.88 -3.51 61.45
C ILE A 1 22.91 -4.34 60.16
N LEU A 2 23.50 -5.54 60.15
CA LEU A 2 23.60 -6.39 58.96
C LEU A 2 22.23 -6.78 58.38
N SER A 3 21.27 -7.20 59.23
CA SER A 3 19.92 -7.58 58.79
C SER A 3 19.12 -6.40 58.20
N LEU A 4 19.35 -5.17 58.69
CA LEU A 4 18.70 -3.97 58.16
C LEU A 4 19.27 -3.57 56.79
N LYS A 5 20.60 -3.63 56.63
CA LYS A 5 21.26 -3.41 55.33
C LYS A 5 20.81 -4.44 54.29
N LEU A 6 20.68 -5.72 54.69
CA LEU A 6 20.17 -6.77 53.82
C LEU A 6 18.71 -6.51 53.42
N LEU A 7 17.85 -6.12 54.36
CA LEU A 7 16.45 -5.79 54.08
C LEU A 7 16.34 -4.61 53.09
N LEU A 8 17.11 -3.54 53.30
CA LEU A 8 17.15 -2.38 52.40
C LEU A 8 17.64 -2.77 51.00
N LEU A 9 18.64 -3.65 50.90
CA LEU A 9 19.13 -4.16 49.62
C LEU A 9 18.08 -4.99 48.89
N ILE A 10 17.32 -5.84 49.59
CA ILE A 10 16.24 -6.62 48.99
C ILE A 10 15.12 -5.68 48.48
N ILE A 11 14.70 -4.71 49.29
CA ILE A 11 13.64 -3.76 48.90
C ILE A 11 14.06 -2.96 47.67
N THR A 12 15.30 -2.46 47.63
CA THR A 12 15.79 -1.70 46.47
C THR A 12 15.85 -2.56 45.21
N ILE A 13 16.29 -3.82 45.29
CA ILE A 13 16.26 -4.75 44.16
C ILE A 13 14.82 -4.99 43.67
N ILE A 14 13.88 -5.22 44.58
CA ILE A 14 12.47 -5.43 44.22
C ILE A 14 11.90 -4.21 43.49
N ILE A 15 12.18 -3.00 43.98
CA ILE A 15 11.74 -1.76 43.33
C ILE A 15 12.34 -1.65 41.92
N ILE A 16 13.63 -1.97 41.75
CA ILE A 16 14.29 -1.96 40.43
C ILE A 16 13.62 -2.97 39.47
N ILE A 17 13.31 -4.18 39.95
CA ILE A 17 12.64 -5.20 39.13
C ILE A 17 11.24 -4.74 38.73
N ILE A 18 10.45 -4.19 39.65
CA ILE A 18 9.09 -3.71 39.36
C ILE A 18 9.14 -2.53 38.38
N THR A 19 10.04 -1.57 38.59
CA THR A 19 10.18 -0.41 37.69
C THR A 19 10.65 -0.81 36.29
N THR A 20 11.61 -1.72 36.17
CA THR A 20 12.08 -2.22 34.86
C THR A 20 11.01 -3.04 34.13
N THR A 21 10.28 -3.90 34.83
CA THR A 21 9.19 -4.69 34.21
C THR A 21 8.01 -3.82 33.78
N THR A 22 7.60 -2.85 34.59
CA THR A 22 6.51 -1.92 34.22
C THR A 22 6.91 -0.99 33.07
N THR A 23 8.13 -0.48 33.04
CA THR A 23 8.60 0.36 31.92
C THR A 23 8.69 -0.42 30.62
N THR A 24 9.23 -1.65 30.66
CA THR A 24 9.30 -2.50 29.46
C THR A 24 7.92 -2.90 28.93
N THR A 25 6.96 -3.23 29.80
CA THR A 25 5.59 -3.53 29.36
C THR A 25 4.91 -2.32 28.73
N ILE A 26 5.06 -1.13 29.32
CA ILE A 26 4.54 0.13 28.75
C ILE A 26 5.13 0.37 27.36
N ILE A 27 6.46 0.22 27.20
CA ILE A 27 7.13 0.40 25.90
C ILE A 27 6.59 -0.59 24.86
N ILE A 28 6.43 -1.86 25.21
CA ILE A 28 5.87 -2.89 24.31
C ILE A 28 4.45 -2.52 23.88
N ILE A 29 3.60 -2.08 24.82
CA ILE A 29 2.22 -1.65 24.52
C ILE A 29 2.22 -0.48 23.52
N ILE A 30 3.08 0.53 23.75
CA ILE A 30 3.20 1.68 22.84
C ILE A 30 3.60 1.23 21.43
N ILE A 31 4.59 0.34 21.31
CA ILE A 31 5.04 -0.21 20.02
C ILE A 31 3.89 -0.93 19.30
N ILE A 32 3.12 -1.76 20.02
CA ILE A 32 1.96 -2.47 19.45
C ILE A 32 0.91 -1.48 18.94
N ILE A 33 0.60 -0.44 19.72
CA ILE A 33 -0.36 0.60 19.31
C ILE A 33 0.12 1.31 18.04
N ILE A 34 1.39 1.69 17.95
CA ILE A 34 1.97 2.33 16.76
C ILE A 34 1.85 1.41 15.54
N ILE A 35 2.17 0.12 15.68
CA ILE A 35 2.04 -0.86 14.59
C ILE A 35 0.59 -0.96 14.12
N ILE A 36 -0.38 -1.04 15.04
CA ILE A 36 -1.81 -1.08 14.71
C ILE A 36 -2.23 0.18 13.94
N ILE A 37 -1.81 1.37 14.39
CA ILE A 37 -2.10 2.63 13.71
C ILE A 37 -1.54 2.63 12.28
N ILE A 38 -0.30 2.18 12.09
CA ILE A 38 0.33 2.07 10.76
C ILE A 38 -0.49 1.14 9.86
N ILE A 39 -0.91 -0.03 10.36
CA ILE A 39 -1.74 -0.98 9.61
C ILE A 39 -3.08 -0.34 9.20
N ILE A 40 -3.74 0.36 10.12
CA ILE A 40 -5.00 1.07 9.82
C ILE A 40 -4.79 2.11 8.72
N ILE A 41 -3.72 2.91 8.80
CA ILE A 41 -3.39 3.91 7.78
C ILE A 41 -3.20 3.25 6.41
N ILE A 42 -2.46 2.13 6.35
CA ILE A 42 -2.25 1.37 5.11
C ILE A 42 -3.59 0.90 4.52
N ILE A 43 -4.47 0.35 5.36
CA ILE A 43 -5.80 -0.12 4.93
C ILE A 43 -6.62 1.06 4.39
N ILE A 44 -6.62 2.20 5.07
CA ILE A 44 -7.32 3.41 4.62
C ILE A 44 -6.81 3.86 3.25
N ILE A 45 -5.48 3.91 3.07
CA ILE A 45 -4.86 4.27 1.78
C ILE A 45 -5.31 3.31 0.67
N ILE A 46 -5.31 2.01 0.92
CA ILE A 46 -5.76 0.99 -0.05
C ILE A 46 -7.24 1.17 -0.42
N ILE A 47 -8.11 1.41 0.56
CA ILE A 47 -9.55 1.59 0.32
C ILE A 47 -9.81 2.86 -0.49
N ILE A 48 -9.18 3.98 -0.11
CA ILE A 48 -9.31 5.26 -0.83
C ILE A 48 -8.75 5.15 -2.26
N GLN A 49 -7.78 4.26 -2.52
CA GLN A 49 -7.18 4.05 -3.84
C GLN A 49 -7.98 3.19 -4.83
N SER A 50 -9.27 2.92 -4.57
CA SER A 50 -10.13 2.22 -5.53
C SER A 50 -10.58 3.12 -6.71
N PRO A 51 -10.51 2.69 -7.99
CA PRO A 51 -9.50 1.89 -8.67
C PRO A 51 -9.01 2.62 -9.93
N LYS A 52 -7.86 3.30 -9.87
CA LYS A 52 -7.09 3.63 -11.09
C LYS A 52 -5.61 3.38 -10.82
N ARG A 53 -5.19 2.13 -11.04
CA ARG A 53 -3.80 1.64 -11.07
C ARG A 53 -3.09 1.52 -9.70
N VAL A 54 -3.41 0.48 -8.94
CA VAL A 54 -2.33 -0.30 -8.29
C VAL A 54 -1.71 -1.16 -9.40
N SER A 55 -0.87 -0.54 -10.22
CA SER A 55 0.11 -1.26 -11.01
C SER A 55 1.29 -1.52 -10.09
N ILE A 56 1.32 -2.74 -9.56
CA ILE A 56 2.50 -3.39 -8.98
C ILE A 56 3.72 -3.05 -9.88
N PRO A 57 4.84 -2.53 -9.36
CA PRO A 57 6.02 -2.32 -10.17
C PRO A 57 6.76 -3.66 -10.32
N PHE A 58 6.18 -4.53 -11.14
CA PHE A 58 6.96 -5.52 -11.88
C PHE A 58 6.82 -5.16 -13.37
N SER A 59 7.85 -4.45 -13.87
CA SER A 59 8.18 -4.13 -15.26
C SER A 59 8.05 -2.66 -15.66
N PRO A 60 9.06 -2.12 -16.38
CA PRO A 60 9.20 -0.69 -16.66
C PRO A 60 8.39 -0.29 -17.89
N ALA A 61 7.40 0.59 -17.75
CA ALA A 61 6.95 1.46 -18.84
C ALA A 61 6.01 2.55 -18.33
N ALA A 62 6.56 3.73 -18.05
CA ALA A 62 5.79 4.96 -18.17
C ALA A 62 5.37 5.14 -19.64
N ARG A 63 4.07 5.41 -19.89
CA ARG A 63 3.50 6.28 -20.96
C ARG A 63 2.04 5.94 -21.26
N GLY A 64 1.15 6.93 -21.07
CA GLY A 64 -0.19 6.99 -21.68
C GLY A 64 -1.17 5.88 -21.26
N LEU A 65 -2.45 6.04 -21.54
CA LEU A 65 -3.26 4.85 -21.81
C LEU A 65 -2.72 4.27 -23.12
N SER A 66 -2.64 2.95 -23.25
CA SER A 66 -2.35 2.34 -24.55
C SER A 66 -3.40 2.82 -25.55
N ASP A 67 -3.03 3.13 -26.80
CA ASP A 67 -3.97 3.56 -27.84
C ASP A 67 -5.20 2.63 -27.94
N SER A 68 -4.99 1.34 -27.64
CA SER A 68 -6.05 0.32 -27.58
C SER A 68 -7.06 0.53 -26.45
N GLN A 69 -6.61 1.03 -25.30
CA GLN A 69 -7.49 1.39 -24.17
C GLN A 69 -8.27 2.67 -24.46
N GLN A 70 -7.65 3.66 -25.12
CA GLN A 70 -8.33 4.89 -25.53
C GLN A 70 -9.44 4.57 -26.54
N CYS A 71 -9.14 3.77 -27.57
CA CYS A 71 -10.13 3.33 -28.54
C CYS A 71 -11.35 2.65 -27.90
N ARG A 72 -11.09 1.76 -26.93
CA ARG A 72 -12.14 1.01 -26.23
C ARG A 72 -12.98 1.90 -25.31
N HIS A 73 -12.38 2.97 -24.78
CA HIS A 73 -13.08 3.98 -23.98
C HIS A 73 -14.05 4.79 -24.85
N ASP A 74 -13.65 5.13 -26.08
CA ASP A 74 -14.47 5.86 -27.05
C ASP A 74 -15.50 4.98 -27.79
N HIS A 75 -15.88 3.83 -27.21
CA HIS A 75 -16.76 2.81 -27.79
C HIS A 75 -16.29 2.23 -29.15
N GLY A 76 -15.00 2.38 -29.46
CA GLY A 76 -14.40 1.85 -30.66
C GLY A 76 -13.85 0.43 -30.51
N HIS A 77 -13.58 -0.20 -31.66
CA HIS A 77 -12.98 -1.52 -31.78
C HIS A 77 -11.63 -1.45 -32.49
N CYS A 78 -10.60 -2.04 -31.87
CA CYS A 78 -9.29 -2.17 -32.49
C CYS A 78 -9.27 -3.34 -33.48
N ARG A 79 -9.14 -3.06 -34.78
CA ARG A 79 -9.13 -4.06 -35.86
C ARG A 79 -8.03 -3.75 -36.87
N ARG A 80 -7.66 -4.70 -37.74
CA ARG A 80 -6.69 -4.43 -38.82
C ARG A 80 -7.26 -3.50 -39.88
N LEU A 81 -8.55 -3.66 -40.17
CA LEU A 81 -9.32 -2.86 -41.12
C LEU A 81 -10.67 -2.55 -40.46
N CYS A 82 -11.19 -1.35 -40.70
CA CYS A 82 -12.54 -0.97 -40.27
C CYS A 82 -13.55 -1.51 -41.28
N PHE A 83 -14.73 -1.89 -40.80
CA PHE A 83 -15.82 -2.24 -41.70
C PHE A 83 -16.29 -1.00 -42.47
N HIS A 84 -16.95 -1.19 -43.61
CA HIS A 84 -17.48 -0.08 -44.41
C HIS A 84 -18.46 0.81 -43.61
N MET A 85 -19.09 0.27 -42.57
CA MET A 85 -20.02 0.99 -41.69
C MET A 85 -19.33 1.65 -40.49
N GLU A 86 -18.02 1.45 -40.29
CA GLU A 86 -17.22 2.05 -39.22
C GLU A 86 -16.29 3.13 -39.79
N ARG A 87 -16.11 4.23 -39.06
CA ARG A 87 -15.18 5.30 -39.38
C ARG A 87 -13.85 5.08 -38.68
N TRP A 88 -12.76 5.48 -39.35
CA TRP A 88 -11.44 5.52 -38.73
C TRP A 88 -11.39 6.63 -37.66
N ALA A 89 -11.11 6.24 -36.41
CA ALA A 89 -11.06 7.12 -35.25
C ALA A 89 -9.65 7.27 -34.65
N GLY A 90 -8.70 6.43 -35.08
CA GLY A 90 -7.33 6.47 -34.60
C GLY A 90 -6.57 5.18 -34.81
N SER A 91 -5.48 5.01 -34.07
CA SER A 91 -4.63 3.81 -34.10
C SER A 91 -4.77 3.02 -32.81
N CYS A 92 -4.44 1.73 -32.85
CA CYS A 92 -4.36 0.84 -31.70
C CYS A 92 -3.03 0.07 -31.75
N SER A 93 -2.55 -0.40 -30.59
CA SER A 93 -1.32 -1.20 -30.47
C SER A 93 -0.11 -0.54 -31.19
N ASN A 94 0.16 0.73 -30.89
CA ASN A 94 1.30 1.47 -31.44
C ASN A 94 1.27 1.58 -32.98
N GLY A 95 0.08 1.76 -33.56
CA GLY A 95 -0.12 1.91 -35.01
C GLY A 95 -0.31 0.60 -35.79
N ARG A 96 -0.20 -0.57 -35.15
CA ARG A 96 -0.36 -1.87 -35.83
C ARG A 96 -1.82 -2.18 -36.16
N LEU A 97 -2.74 -1.63 -35.41
CA LEU A 97 -4.19 -1.79 -35.58
C LEU A 97 -4.82 -0.40 -35.73
N ARG A 98 -6.05 -0.37 -36.25
CA ARG A 98 -6.87 0.82 -36.41
C ARG A 98 -7.98 0.80 -35.37
N CYS A 99 -8.30 1.96 -34.82
CA CYS A 99 -9.50 2.17 -34.03
C CYS A 99 -10.67 2.50 -34.97
N CYS A 100 -11.71 1.69 -34.90
CA CYS A 100 -12.89 1.78 -35.75
C CYS A 100 -14.11 2.07 -34.88
N ARG A 101 -14.91 3.07 -35.26
CA ARG A 101 -16.11 3.51 -34.52
C ARG A 101 -17.26 3.82 -35.45
#